data_AF-A0A6I5C315-F1
#
_entry.id   AF-A0A6I5C315-F1
#
_cell.length_a   1.000
_cell.length_b   1.000
_cell.length_c   1.000
_cell.angle_alpha   90.00
_cell.angle_beta   90.00
_cell.angle_gamma   90.00
#
_symmetry.space_group_name_H-M   'P 1'
#
loop_
_entity.id
_entity.type
_entity.pdbx_description
1 polymer ?
#
loop_
_entity_poly.entity_id
_entity_poly.type
_entity_poly.pdbx_seq_one_letter_code
_entity_poly.pdbx_strand_id
1 'polypeptide(L)' 'TPTYEPFGIVPLEAMACAVPVVAHDVGGHRDSVADRRTGRLVPEGDTPALAAAVRDLLGSDRTRRRYGTAGRERVLTL' A
#
# COMPACT_ATOMS: atom_id res chain seq x y z
N THR A 1 7.88 1.76 -8.86
CA THR A 1 7.48 0.51 -8.18
C THR A 1 8.06 -0.66 -8.97
N PRO A 2 8.58 -1.71 -8.32
CA PRO A 2 9.23 -2.84 -9.00
C PRO A 2 8.24 -3.70 -9.81
N THR A 3 8.75 -4.37 -10.85
CA THR A 3 7.99 -5.31 -11.71
C THR A 3 7.83 -6.70 -11.06
N TYR A 4 8.71 -7.04 -10.12
CA TYR A 4 8.57 -8.20 -9.25
C TYR A 4 9.18 -7.88 -7.88
N GLU A 5 8.48 -8.26 -6.81
CA GLU A 5 8.93 -8.09 -5.43
C GLU A 5 8.73 -9.42 -4.69
N PRO A 6 9.77 -10.12 -4.25
CA PRO A 6 9.63 -11.47 -3.70
C PRO A 6 9.10 -11.52 -2.25
N PHE A 7 9.24 -10.46 -1.45
CA PHE A 7 8.93 -10.52 -0.01
C PHE A 7 7.90 -9.49 0.44
N GLY A 8 7.99 -8.26 -0.06
CA GLY A 8 7.09 -7.18 0.38
C GLY A 8 7.38 -6.63 1.77
N ILE A 9 8.63 -6.74 2.25
CA ILE A 9 9.05 -6.22 3.56
C ILE A 9 8.88 -4.69 3.64
N VAL A 10 9.21 -3.96 2.57
CA VAL A 10 9.11 -2.48 2.57
C VAL A 10 7.68 -1.99 2.83
N PRO A 11 6.61 -2.55 2.21
CA PRO A 11 5.24 -2.29 2.64
C PRO A 11 4.97 -2.52 4.14
N LEU A 12 5.51 -3.60 4.73
CA LEU A 12 5.34 -3.89 6.15
C LEU A 12 6.04 -2.83 7.03
N GLU A 13 7.25 -2.39 6.67
CA GLU A 13 7.98 -1.33 7.37
C GLU A 13 7.21 0.02 7.33
N ALA A 14 6.67 0.37 6.16
CA ALA A 14 5.83 1.56 6.00
C ALA A 14 4.56 1.46 6.85
N MET A 15 3.89 0.31 6.84
CA MET A 15 2.69 0.05 7.64
C MET A 15 2.98 0.08 9.15
N ALA A 16 4.14 -0.41 9.61
CA ALA A 16 4.57 -0.30 11.00
C ALA A 16 4.66 1.17 11.47
N CYS A 17 5.06 2.06 10.56
CA CYS A 17 5.08 3.51 10.76
C CYS A 17 3.72 4.20 10.57
N ALA A 18 2.63 3.43 10.40
CA ALA A 18 1.29 3.93 10.04
C ALA A 18 1.26 4.77 8.75
N VAL A 19 2.13 4.45 7.78
CA VAL A 19 2.17 5.12 6.47
C VAL A 19 1.38 4.28 5.46
N PRO A 20 0.39 4.87 4.74
CA PRO A 20 -0.36 4.15 3.71
C PRO A 20 0.55 3.81 2.51
N VAL A 21 0.38 2.60 1.97
CA VAL A 21 1.21 2.09 0.85
C VAL A 21 0.44 2.17 -0.47
N VAL A 22 1.13 2.57 -1.54
CA VAL A 22 0.69 2.33 -2.93
C VAL A 22 1.77 1.51 -3.61
N ALA A 23 1.41 0.36 -4.16
CA ALA A 23 2.35 -0.58 -4.75
C ALA A 23 1.77 -1.25 -6.00
N HIS A 24 2.63 -1.78 -6.87
CA HIS A 24 2.16 -2.64 -7.96
C HIS A 24 1.60 -3.94 -7.41
N ASP A 25 0.56 -4.46 -8.06
CA ASP A 25 -0.08 -5.72 -7.76
C ASP A 25 0.78 -6.92 -8.22
N VAL A 26 1.93 -7.12 -7.57
CA VAL A 26 2.93 -8.15 -7.92
C VAL A 26 3.56 -8.76 -6.68
N GLY A 27 3.90 -10.06 -6.75
CA GLY A 27 4.67 -10.78 -5.72
C GLY A 27 4.24 -10.50 -4.27
N GLY A 28 5.20 -10.33 -3.38
CA GLY A 28 5.02 -10.08 -1.95
C GLY A 28 4.29 -8.78 -1.59
N HIS A 29 4.07 -7.86 -2.54
CA HIS A 29 3.12 -6.76 -2.31
C HIS A 29 1.70 -7.28 -2.09
N ARG A 30 1.30 -8.36 -2.77
CA ARG A 30 -0.03 -8.98 -2.63
C ARG A 30 -0.23 -9.61 -1.25
N ASP A 31 0.85 -10.15 -0.69
CA ASP A 31 0.85 -10.75 0.64
C ASP A 31 0.80 -9.66 1.73
N SER A 32 1.56 -8.59 1.52
CA SER A 32 1.73 -7.52 2.51
C SER A 32 0.55 -6.54 2.53
N VAL A 33 0.12 -6.05 1.37
CA VAL A 33 -0.87 -4.96 1.24
C VAL A 33 -2.27 -5.52 0.94
N ALA A 34 -3.22 -5.22 1.82
CA ALA A 34 -4.63 -5.48 1.54
C ALA A 34 -5.25 -4.28 0.80
N ASP A 35 -5.54 -4.45 -0.50
CA ASP A 35 -6.08 -3.38 -1.34
C ASP A 35 -7.34 -2.74 -0.74
N ARG A 36 -7.39 -1.41 -0.79
CA ARG A 36 -8.43 -0.55 -0.21
C ARG A 36 -8.68 -0.73 1.30
N ARG A 37 -7.79 -1.43 2.02
CA ARG A 37 -7.84 -1.59 3.48
C ARG A 37 -6.61 -1.01 4.16
N THR A 38 -5.42 -1.45 3.78
CA THR A 38 -4.14 -0.97 4.34
C THR A 38 -3.35 -0.11 3.35
N GLY A 39 -3.77 -0.10 2.09
CA GLY A 39 -3.13 0.63 1.02
C GLY A 39 -3.86 0.47 -0.30
N ARG A 40 -3.15 0.65 -1.42
CA ARG A 40 -3.65 0.42 -2.77
C ARG A 40 -2.69 -0.46 -3.55
N LEU A 41 -3.26 -1.45 -4.23
CA LEU A 41 -2.56 -2.20 -5.28
C LEU A 41 -3.03 -1.68 -6.64
N VAL A 42 -2.08 -1.42 -7.54
CA VAL A 42 -2.36 -0.95 -8.90
C VAL A 42 -1.74 -1.89 -9.92
N PRO A 43 -2.31 -2.06 -11.13
CA PRO A 43 -1.69 -2.90 -12.16
C PRO A 43 -0.25 -2.48 -12.45
N GLU A 44 0.59 -3.46 -12.78
CA GLU A 44 1.96 -3.22 -13.24
C GLU A 44 1.94 -2.43 -14.56
N GLY A 45 2.87 -1.49 -14.73
CA GLY A 45 2.98 -0.68 -15.96
C GLY A 45 1.90 0.40 -16.12
N ASP A 46 0.83 0.37 -15.31
CA ASP A 46 -0.24 1.36 -15.34
C ASP A 46 0.14 2.62 -14.54
N THR A 47 0.95 3.47 -15.17
CA THR A 47 1.38 4.76 -14.61
C THR A 47 0.18 5.69 -14.30
N PRO A 48 -0.85 5.80 -15.16
CA PRO A 48 -2.07 6.54 -14.82
C PRO A 48 -2.75 6.06 -13.53
N ALA A 49 -2.91 4.75 -13.34
CA ALA A 49 -3.50 4.19 -12.13
C ALA A 49 -2.66 4.47 -10.87
N LEU A 50 -1.34 4.33 -10.97
CA LEU A 50 -0.41 4.68 -9.88
C LEU A 50 -0.57 6.15 -9.49
N ALA A 51 -0.56 7.05 -10.47
CA ALA A 51 -0.69 8.48 -10.23
C ALA A 51 -2.07 8.84 -9.63
N ALA A 52 -3.14 8.18 -10.08
CA ALA A 52 -4.47 8.35 -9.51
C ALA A 52 -4.53 7.91 -8.05
N ALA A 53 -4.01 6.71 -7.72
CA ALA A 53 -3.99 6.21 -6.36
C ALA A 53 -3.21 7.12 -5.40
N VAL A 54 -2.07 7.67 -5.85
CA VAL A 54 -1.30 8.64 -5.06
C VAL A 54 -2.10 9.94 -4.88
N ARG A 55 -2.70 10.50 -5.93
CA ARG A 55 -3.53 11.71 -5.83
C ARG A 55 -4.71 11.54 -4.88
N ASP A 56 -5.39 10.40 -4.93
CA ASP A 56 -6.52 10.08 -4.04
C ASP A 56 -6.09 10.12 -2.56
N LEU A 57 -4.92 9.55 -2.25
CA LEU A 57 -4.36 9.60 -0.90
C LEU A 57 -3.88 11.00 -0.53
N LEU A 58 -3.27 11.73 -1.45
CA LEU A 58 -2.85 13.12 -1.21
C LEU A 58 -4.06 14.05 -0.95
N GLY A 59 -5.20 13.79 -1.60
CA GLY A 59 -6.43 14.56 -1.44
C GLY A 59 -7.32 14.17 -0.26
N SER A 60 -6.98 13.15 0.53
CA SER A 60 -7.85 12.64 1.59
C SER A 60 -7.11 12.23 2.87
N ASP A 61 -7.01 13.16 3.82
CA ASP A 61 -6.52 12.91 5.19
C ASP A 61 -7.19 11.72 5.87
N ARG A 62 -8.52 11.65 5.75
CA ARG A 62 -9.33 10.56 6.30
C ARG A 62 -8.90 9.21 5.75
N THR A 63 -8.66 9.12 4.44
CA THR A 63 -8.24 7.87 3.81
C THR A 63 -6.82 7.50 4.21
N ARG A 64 -5.90 8.47 4.25
CA ARG A 64 -4.52 8.24 4.73
C ARG A 64 -4.50 7.68 6.15
N ARG A 65 -5.24 8.31 7.07
CA ARG A 65 -5.32 7.87 8.46
C ARG A 65 -5.93 6.48 8.57
N ARG A 66 -7.03 6.21 7.86
CA ARG A 66 -7.67 4.89 7.86
C ARG A 66 -6.70 3.79 7.41
N TYR A 67 -6.02 3.99 6.27
CA TYR A 67 -5.09 3.00 5.74
C TYR A 67 -3.84 2.85 6.60
N GLY A 68 -3.28 3.96 7.11
CA GLY A 68 -2.14 3.93 8.02
C GLY A 68 -2.44 3.17 9.32
N THR A 69 -3.57 3.46 9.97
CA THR A 69 -4.00 2.74 11.17
C THR A 69 -4.23 1.25 10.89
N ALA A 70 -4.99 0.92 9.84
CA ALA A 70 -5.25 -0.48 9.48
C ALA A 70 -3.98 -1.24 9.10
N GLY A 71 -3.03 -0.58 8.42
CA GLY A 71 -1.73 -1.15 8.11
C GLY A 71 -0.92 -1.47 9.37
N ARG A 72 -0.87 -0.52 10.32
CA ARG A 72 -0.17 -0.73 11.59
C ARG A 72 -0.81 -1.84 12.42
N GLU A 73 -2.14 -1.88 12.50
CA GLU A 73 -2.87 -2.97 13.17
C GLU A 73 -2.56 -4.33 12.55
N ARG A 74 -2.54 -4.42 11.21
CA ARG A 74 -2.16 -5.64 10.49
C ARG A 74 -0.76 -6.10 10.91
N VAL A 75 0.24 -5.23 10.88
CA VAL A 75 1.62 -5.60 11.24
C VAL A 75 1.74 -6.10 12.68
N LEU A 76 0.99 -5.52 13.62
CA LEU A 76 1.04 -5.90 15.03
C LEU A 76 0.27 -7.20 15.35
N THR A 77 -0.51 -7.71 14.41
CA THR A 77 -1.38 -8.89 14.59
C THR A 77 -1.07 -10.04 13.63
N LEU A 78 -0.12 -9.84 12.70
CA LEU A 78 0.54 -10.89 11.93
C LEU A 78 1.42 -11.74 12.86
#